data_AF-A0A927A6S2-F1
#
_entry.id   AF-A0A927A6S2-F1
#
_cell.length_a   1.000
_cell.length_b   1.000
_cell.length_c   1.000
_cell.angle_alpha   90.00
_cell.angle_beta   90.00
_cell.angle_gamma   90.00
#
_symmetry.space_group_name_H-M   'P 1'
#
loop_
_entity.id
_entity.type
_entity.pdbx_description
1 polymer ?
#
loop_
_entity_poly.entity_id
_entity_poly.type
_entity_poly.pdbx_seq_one_letter_code
_entity_poly.pdbx_strand_id
1 'polypeptide(L)' 'MSDKDWTQHKTTIAIANDDIGEWHFLTLPSWEEARQAVNAARSEGKAAVFYDGDTLPVPPELAIPPEPAKY' A
#
# COMPACT_ATOMS: atom_id res chain seq x y z
N MET A 1 16.14 -12.41 23.62
CA MET A 1 15.29 -11.53 22.79
C MET A 1 14.41 -12.45 21.96
N SER A 2 13.11 -12.42 22.21
CA SER A 2 12.15 -13.34 21.58
C SER A 2 11.74 -12.81 20.22
N ASP A 3 11.93 -13.63 19.18
CA ASP A 3 11.59 -13.42 17.77
C ASP A 3 10.08 -13.29 17.48
N LYS A 4 9.25 -13.02 18.51
CA LYS A 4 7.78 -13.16 18.49
C LYS A 4 7.00 -11.86 18.45
N ASP A 5 7.65 -10.72 18.61
CA ASP A 5 6.96 -9.42 18.65
C ASP A 5 6.75 -8.79 17.26
N TRP A 6 7.36 -9.32 16.21
CA TRP A 6 7.15 -8.81 14.86
C TRP A 6 5.76 -9.16 14.29
N THR A 7 5.18 -10.29 14.69
CA THR A 7 3.93 -10.80 14.09
C THR A 7 2.69 -9.99 14.49
N GLN A 8 2.76 -9.19 15.56
CA GLN A 8 1.63 -8.42 16.09
C GLN A 8 1.74 -6.90 15.86
N HIS A 9 2.70 -6.45 15.07
CA HIS A 9 2.74 -5.04 14.69
C HIS A 9 1.62 -4.75 13.69
N LYS A 10 0.69 -3.89 14.14
CA LYS A 10 -0.31 -3.26 13.27
C LYS A 10 0.43 -2.68 12.08
N THR A 11 0.08 -3.17 10.90
CA THR A 11 0.74 -2.80 9.65
C THR A 11 -0.20 -1.90 8.87
N THR A 12 0.25 -0.70 8.56
CA THR A 12 -0.48 0.19 7.66
C THR A 12 -0.06 -0.12 6.23
N ILE A 13 -1.00 -0.14 5.30
CA ILE A 13 -0.73 -0.27 3.87
C ILE A 13 -1.40 0.89 3.14
N ALA A 14 -0.82 1.29 2.01
CA ALA A 14 -1.45 2.22 1.09
C ALA A 14 -1.68 1.50 -0.25
N ILE A 15 -2.93 1.52 -0.70
CA ILE A 15 -3.35 0.97 -1.98
C ILE A 15 -3.79 2.13 -2.86
N ALA A 16 -3.17 2.29 -4.03
CA ALA A 16 -3.59 3.26 -5.02
C ALA A 16 -5.00 2.92 -5.49
N ASN A 17 -5.87 3.92 -5.44
CA ASN A 17 -7.19 3.86 -5.99
C ASN A 17 -7.24 4.70 -7.27
N ASP A 18 -7.09 4.03 -8.41
CA ASP A 18 -7.17 4.64 -9.74
C ASP A 18 -8.54 5.28 -10.05
N ASP A 19 -9.61 4.90 -9.34
CA ASP A 19 -10.96 5.43 -9.57
C ASP A 19 -11.09 6.89 -9.09
N ILE A 20 -10.45 7.21 -7.96
CA ILE A 20 -10.47 8.54 -7.33
C ILE A 20 -9.14 9.28 -7.43
N GLY A 21 -8.08 8.62 -7.91
CA GLY A 21 -6.74 9.18 -8.02
C GLY A 21 -6.04 9.39 -6.66
N GLU A 22 -6.49 8.70 -5.61
CA GLU A 22 -5.99 8.86 -4.24
C GLU A 22 -5.46 7.52 -3.68
N TRP A 23 -4.63 7.62 -2.65
CA TRP A 23 -4.17 6.44 -1.91
C TRP A 23 -5.13 6.10 -0.78
N HIS A 24 -5.57 4.85 -0.76
CA HIS A 24 -6.41 4.31 0.31
C HIS A 24 -5.52 3.68 1.39
N PHE A 25 -5.53 4.26 2.58
CA PHE A 25 -4.74 3.80 3.72
C PHE A 25 -5.56 2.84 4.58
N LEU A 26 -5.04 1.64 4.81
CA LEU A 26 -5.66 0.61 5.64
C LEU A 26 -4.69 0.20 6.73
N THR A 27 -5.12 0.28 7.99
CA THR A 27 -4.36 -0.26 9.11
C THR A 27 -4.92 -1.63 9.48
N LEU A 28 -4.10 -2.66 9.31
CA LEU A 28 -4.47 -4.04 9.55
C LEU A 28 -3.80 -4.54 10.83
N PRO A 29 -4.47 -5.42 11.59
CA PRO A 29 -3.97 -5.87 12.88
C PRO A 29 -2.76 -6.81 12.77
N SER A 30 -2.50 -7.36 11.58
CA SER A 30 -1.43 -8.31 11.31
C SER A 30 -0.75 -8.07 9.97
N TRP A 31 0.56 -8.36 9.91
CA TRP A 31 1.35 -8.32 8.66
C TRP A 31 0.80 -9.26 7.58
N GLU A 32 0.30 -10.44 7.94
CA GLU A 32 -0.26 -11.39 6.97
C GLU A 32 -1.46 -10.81 6.23
N GLU A 33 -2.38 -10.14 6.95
CA GLU A 33 -3.54 -9.48 6.33
C GLU A 33 -3.09 -8.33 5.43
N ALA A 34 -2.14 -7.53 5.89
CA ALA A 34 -1.53 -6.46 5.09
C ALA A 34 -0.92 -7.01 3.79
N ARG A 35 -0.22 -8.14 3.88
CA ARG A 35 0.39 -8.80 2.73
C ARG A 35 -0.66 -9.33 1.77
N GLN A 36 -1.74 -9.93 2.27
CA GLN A 36 -2.85 -10.40 1.44
C GLN A 36 -3.51 -9.25 0.70
N ALA A 37 -3.78 -8.13 1.38
CA ALA A 37 -4.40 -6.96 0.77
C ALA A 37 -3.52 -6.31 -0.30
N VAL A 38 -2.21 -6.16 -0.04
CA VAL A 38 -1.24 -5.66 -1.04
C VAL A 38 -1.15 -6.59 -2.24
N ASN A 39 -1.13 -7.91 -2.02
CA ASN A 39 -1.04 -8.88 -3.11
C ASN A 39 -2.33 -8.92 -3.94
N ALA A 40 -3.49 -8.76 -3.31
CA ALA A 40 -4.77 -8.65 -4.01
C ALA A 40 -4.79 -7.40 -4.89
N ALA A 41 -4.43 -6.23 -4.35
CA ALA A 41 -4.34 -4.98 -5.09
C ALA A 41 -3.38 -5.08 -6.29
N ARG A 42 -2.19 -5.66 -6.09
CA ARG A 42 -1.24 -5.90 -7.18
C ARG A 42 -1.77 -6.87 -8.24
N SER A 43 -2.52 -7.89 -7.83
CA SER A 43 -3.15 -8.83 -8.75
C SER A 43 -4.25 -8.18 -9.59
N GLU A 44 -4.90 -7.13 -9.07
CA GLU A 44 -5.82 -6.27 -9.81
C GLU A 44 -5.11 -5.23 -10.70
N GLY A 45 -3.76 -5.16 -10.67
CA GLY A 45 -2.97 -4.17 -11.41
C GLY A 45 -2.83 -2.82 -10.69
N LYS A 46 -3.28 -2.70 -9.44
CA LYS A 46 -3.19 -1.48 -8.64
C LYS A 46 -1.83 -1.38 -7.94
N ALA A 47 -1.32 -0.17 -7.77
CA ALA A 47 -0.12 0.05 -6.97
C ALA A 47 -0.44 -0.14 -5.49
N ALA A 48 0.38 -0.90 -4.77
CA ALA A 48 0.20 -1.10 -3.33
C ALA A 48 1.56 -1.21 -2.62
N VAL A 49 1.67 -0.53 -1.48
CA VAL A 49 2.89 -0.38 -0.67
C VAL A 49 2.61 -0.63 0.81
N PHE A 50 3.60 -1.18 1.51
CA PHE A 50 3.58 -1.29 2.96
C PHE A 50 4.07 0.01 3.57
N TYR A 51 3.40 0.45 4.62
CA TYR A 51 3.77 1.60 5.42
C TYR A 51 4.13 1.17 6.84
N ASP A 52 5.39 1.44 7.20
CA ASP A 52 5.89 1.26 8.55
C ASP A 52 5.72 2.58 9.31
N GLY A 53 4.79 2.63 10.27
CA GLY A 53 4.71 3.70 11.27
C GLY A 53 3.41 4.53 11.30
N ASP A 54 3.12 5.04 12.50
CA ASP A 54 1.99 5.92 12.91
C ASP A 54 2.04 7.33 12.28
N THR A 55 3.01 7.58 11.39
CA THR A 55 3.24 8.91 10.80
C THR A 55 2.58 8.92 9.43
N LEU A 56 1.51 9.70 9.27
CA LEU A 56 0.83 9.88 7.99
C LEU A 56 1.86 10.31 6.93
N PRO A 57 2.15 9.43 5.97
CA PRO A 57 3.22 9.67 5.04
C PRO A 57 2.67 10.38 3.81
N VAL A 58 3.50 11.24 3.22
CA VAL A 58 3.18 11.88 1.94
C VAL A 58 2.97 10.75 0.91
N PRO A 59 1.81 10.67 0.25
CA PRO A 59 1.55 9.63 -0.75
C PRO A 59 2.64 9.71 -1.83
N PRO A 60 3.24 8.58 -2.24
CA PRO A 60 4.16 8.60 -3.36
C PRO A 60 3.41 9.09 -4.60
N GLU A 61 4.03 9.99 -5.37
CA GLU A 61 3.46 10.46 -6.63
C GLU A 61 3.14 9.24 -7.49
N LEU A 62 1.86 9.07 -7.83
CA LEU A 62 1.44 8.08 -8.81
C LEU A 62 2.21 8.39 -10.08
N ALA A 63 3.04 7.45 -10.54
CA ALA A 63 3.77 7.59 -11.77
C ALA A 63 2.74 7.82 -12.87
N ILE A 64 2.61 9.08 -13.31
CA ILE A 64 1.73 9.44 -14.41
C ILE A 64 2.19 8.56 -15.58
N PRO A 65 1.33 7.70 -16.14
CA PRO A 65 1.72 6.93 -17.32
C PRO A 65 2.22 7.93 -18.37
N PRO A 66 3.35 7.66 -19.04
CA PRO A 66 3.87 8.59 -20.03
C PRO A 66 2.76 8.90 -21.02
N GLU A 67 2.48 10.19 -21.22
CA GLU A 67 1.43 10.64 -22.14
C GLU A 67 1.57 9.88 -23.47
N PRO A 68 0.48 9.33 -24.03
CA PRO A 68 0.57 8.65 -25.31
C PRO A 68 1.11 9.65 -26.33
N ALA A 69 2.23 9.29 -26.96
CA ALA A 69 2.91 10.13 -27.94
C ALA A 69 1.89 10.64 -28.96
N LYS A 70 1.66 11.96 -28.97
CA LYS A 70 0.85 12.61 -29.99
C LYS A 70 1.60 12.47 -31.32
N TYR A 71 0.96 11.80 -32.27
CA TYR A 71 1.39 11.61 -33.65
C TYR A 71 1.64 12.93 -34.38
#